data_AF-A0A7L6LII0-F1
#
_entry.id   AF-A0A7L6LII0-F1
#
_cell.length_a   1.000
_cell.length_b   1.000
_cell.length_c   1.000
_cell.angle_alpha   90.00
_cell.angle_beta   90.00
_cell.angle_gamma   90.00
#
_symmetry.space_group_name_H-M   'P 1'
#
loop_
_entity.id
_entity.type
_entity.pdbx_description
1 polymer ?
#
loop_
_entity_poly.entity_id
_entity_poly.type
_entity_poly.pdbx_seq_one_letter_code
_entity_poly.pdbx_strand_id
1 'polypeptide(L)'
;MKKIDSLLSPICEAIKETNSKSKQAVFNMYLSNILEAKSYYTWEQITDYINNNTKTELAQKTYINMTDRAKKRQKCTEQKDLKKSTNMIEKKIDEDNKQRGGVKGFFSTISENKNEIDHDPSATNEKFINKYL
;
A
#
# COMPACT_ATOMS: atom_id res chain seq x y z
N MET A 1 -35.70 -2.25 4.34
CA MET A 1 -34.52 -1.39 4.06
C MET A 1 -33.56 -1.56 5.22
N LYS A 2 -32.30 -2.01 5.00
CA LYS A 2 -31.32 -2.10 6.08
C LYS A 2 -30.95 -0.69 6.53
N LYS A 3 -30.92 -0.41 7.84
CA LYS A 3 -30.59 0.91 8.37
C LYS A 3 -29.12 1.23 8.11
N ILE A 4 -28.83 2.46 7.66
CA ILE A 4 -27.46 2.93 7.38
C ILE A 4 -26.53 2.74 8.59
N ASP A 5 -27.05 2.93 9.80
CA ASP A 5 -26.33 2.72 11.06
C ASP A 5 -25.77 1.30 11.20
N SER A 6 -26.57 0.29 10.88
CA SER A 6 -26.14 -1.12 11.04
C SER A 6 -24.95 -1.49 10.15
N LEU A 7 -24.80 -0.80 9.01
CA LEU A 7 -23.74 -1.08 8.04
C LEU A 7 -22.51 -0.21 8.29
N LEU A 8 -22.71 1.07 8.66
CA LEU A 8 -21.62 2.05 8.75
C LEU A 8 -21.15 2.36 10.18
N SER A 9 -21.91 2.02 11.24
CA SER A 9 -21.48 2.23 12.64
C SER A 9 -20.16 1.54 12.95
N PRO A 10 -19.93 0.27 12.57
CA PRO A 10 -18.66 -0.40 12.83
C PRO A 10 -17.46 0.30 12.19
N ILE A 11 -17.67 0.92 11.03
CA ILE A 11 -16.64 1.68 10.31
C ILE A 11 -16.35 2.98 11.06
N CYS A 12 -17.38 3.67 11.53
CA CYS A 12 -17.25 4.92 12.27
C CYS A 12 -16.55 4.70 13.62
N GLU A 13 -16.91 3.62 14.33
CA GLU A 13 -16.26 3.18 15.56
C GLU A 13 -14.79 2.86 15.31
N ALA A 14 -14.49 2.05 14.29
CA ALA A 14 -13.11 1.74 13.93
C ALA A 14 -12.29 2.99 13.62
N ILE A 15 -12.84 3.97 12.87
CA ILE A 15 -12.14 5.24 12.58
C ILE A 15 -11.85 6.04 13.86
N LYS A 16 -12.77 6.05 14.82
CA LYS A 16 -12.62 6.77 16.11
C LYS A 16 -11.61 6.11 17.04
N GLU A 17 -11.67 4.78 17.13
CA GLU A 17 -10.85 3.99 18.05
C GLU A 17 -9.40 3.88 17.54
N THR A 18 -9.21 3.88 16.22
CA THR A 18 -7.88 3.73 15.64
C THR A 18 -7.10 5.04 15.62
N ASN A 19 -6.45 5.36 16.74
CA ASN A 19 -5.33 6.32 16.74
C ASN A 19 -4.12 5.78 15.95
N SER A 20 -4.05 4.47 15.67
CA SER A 20 -2.90 3.80 15.04
C SER A 20 -3.13 3.27 13.62
N LYS A 21 -4.37 3.05 13.18
CA LYS A 21 -4.67 2.53 11.82
C LYS A 21 -5.15 3.66 10.91
N SER A 22 -4.68 3.67 9.66
CA SER A 22 -5.10 4.66 8.68
C SER A 22 -6.56 4.42 8.24
N LYS A 23 -7.27 5.48 7.83
CA LYS A 23 -8.64 5.37 7.29
C LYS A 23 -8.74 4.37 6.13
N GLN A 24 -7.72 4.33 5.26
CA GLN A 24 -7.62 3.34 4.19
C GLN A 24 -7.56 1.90 4.72
N ALA A 25 -6.88 1.66 5.84
CA ALA A 25 -6.83 0.33 6.46
C ALA A 25 -8.21 -0.10 6.97
N VAL A 26 -8.98 0.81 7.57
CA VAL A 26 -10.38 0.55 7.97
C VAL A 26 -11.24 0.21 6.75
N PHE A 27 -11.11 0.98 5.66
CA PHE A 27 -11.82 0.70 4.40
C PHE A 27 -11.45 -0.66 3.78
N ASN A 28 -10.21 -1.10 3.97
CA ASN A 28 -9.79 -2.43 3.53
C ASN A 28 -10.43 -3.54 4.37
N MET A 29 -10.60 -3.33 5.68
CA MET A 29 -11.20 -4.32 6.59
C MET A 29 -12.71 -4.44 6.41
N TYR A 30 -13.40 -3.31 6.23
CA TYR A 30 -14.86 -3.25 6.14
C TYR A 30 -15.40 -3.04 4.72
N LEU A 31 -14.66 -3.53 3.71
CA LEU A 31 -15.05 -3.34 2.30
C LEU A 31 -16.44 -3.91 2.00
N SER A 32 -16.77 -5.09 2.54
CA SER A 32 -18.08 -5.73 2.37
C SER A 32 -19.22 -4.82 2.81
N ASN A 33 -19.09 -4.22 3.99
CA ASN A 33 -20.11 -3.36 4.58
C ASN A 33 -20.31 -2.08 3.75
N ILE A 34 -19.24 -1.54 3.17
CA ILE A 34 -19.30 -0.36 2.31
C ILE A 34 -20.00 -0.69 0.99
N LEU A 35 -19.68 -1.84 0.38
CA LEU A 35 -20.32 -2.28 -0.87
C LEU A 35 -21.80 -2.57 -0.65
N GLU A 36 -22.13 -3.16 0.50
CA GLU A 36 -23.52 -3.40 0.89
C GLU A 36 -24.26 -2.07 1.15
N ALA A 37 -23.66 -1.13 1.89
CA ALA A 37 -24.26 0.20 2.05
C ALA A 37 -24.49 0.89 0.69
N LYS A 38 -23.57 0.71 -0.26
CA LYS A 38 -23.66 1.31 -1.60
C LYS A 38 -24.80 0.77 -2.46
N SER A 39 -25.31 -0.43 -2.18
CA SER A 39 -26.47 -0.99 -2.91
C SER A 39 -27.79 -0.33 -2.47
N TYR A 40 -27.83 0.24 -1.27
CA TYR A 40 -29.02 0.88 -0.70
C TYR A 40 -28.95 2.42 -0.65
N TYR A 41 -27.74 2.98 -0.59
CA TYR A 41 -27.51 4.41 -0.34
C TYR A 41 -26.62 5.05 -1.41
N THR A 42 -26.80 6.36 -1.61
CA THR A 42 -25.90 7.16 -2.47
C THR A 42 -24.55 7.37 -1.79
N TRP A 43 -23.53 7.70 -2.58
CA TRP A 43 -22.24 8.04 -2.00
C TRP A 43 -22.34 9.26 -1.09
N GLU A 44 -23.16 10.25 -1.44
CA GLU A 44 -23.38 11.45 -0.62
C GLU A 44 -23.90 11.09 0.79
N GLN A 45 -24.95 10.26 0.86
CA GLN A 45 -25.51 9.79 2.13
C GLN A 45 -24.49 9.03 2.98
N ILE A 46 -23.70 8.15 2.35
CA ILE A 46 -22.64 7.39 3.03
C ILE A 46 -21.57 8.33 3.58
N THR A 47 -21.18 9.33 2.79
CA THR A 47 -20.08 10.22 3.14
C THR A 47 -20.48 11.20 4.22
N ASP A 48 -21.68 11.77 4.14
CA ASP A 48 -22.23 12.64 5.16
C ASP A 48 -22.38 11.89 6.48
N TYR A 49 -22.88 10.65 6.42
CA TYR A 49 -22.99 9.81 7.60
C TYR A 49 -21.64 9.59 8.28
N ILE A 50 -20.61 9.19 7.52
CA ILE A 50 -19.29 8.92 8.10
C ILE A 50 -18.65 10.21 8.60
N ASN A 51 -18.70 11.30 7.84
CA ASN A 51 -18.15 12.60 8.22
C ASN A 51 -18.78 13.11 9.52
N ASN A 52 -20.12 13.11 9.61
CA ASN A 52 -20.88 13.56 10.78
C ASN A 52 -20.55 12.72 12.02
N ASN A 53 -20.45 11.40 11.86
CA ASN A 53 -20.17 10.52 12.98
C ASN A 53 -18.71 10.57 13.42
N THR A 54 -17.75 10.71 12.51
CA THR A 54 -16.31 10.68 12.80
C THR A 54 -15.69 12.08 13.01
N LYS A 55 -16.48 13.15 12.87
CA LYS A 55 -16.01 14.55 12.87
C LYS A 55 -14.89 14.78 11.85
N THR A 56 -15.05 14.19 10.66
CA THR A 56 -14.12 14.38 9.55
C THR A 56 -14.80 15.13 8.42
N GLU A 57 -14.01 15.78 7.57
CA GLU A 57 -14.51 16.58 6.45
C GLU A 57 -13.85 16.09 5.15
N LEU A 58 -14.05 14.82 4.84
CA LEU A 58 -13.50 14.24 3.61
C LEU A 58 -14.50 14.37 2.47
N ALA A 59 -13.99 14.79 1.31
CA ALA A 59 -14.78 14.84 0.08
C ALA A 59 -15.23 13.43 -0.35
N GLN A 60 -16.39 13.35 -0.99
CA GLN A 60 -16.97 12.10 -1.49
C GLN A 60 -16.00 11.30 -2.37
N LYS A 61 -15.26 11.99 -3.24
CA LYS A 61 -14.23 11.41 -4.12
C LYS A 61 -13.16 10.65 -3.33
N THR A 62 -12.80 11.09 -2.13
CA THR A 62 -11.82 10.42 -1.26
C THR A 62 -12.33 9.05 -0.84
N TYR A 63 -13.59 8.97 -0.42
CA TYR A 63 -14.22 7.70 -0.03
C TYR A 63 -14.31 6.71 -1.19
N ILE A 64 -14.73 7.18 -2.36
CA ILE A 64 -14.76 6.39 -3.59
C ILE A 64 -13.37 5.82 -3.90
N ASN A 65 -12.34 6.68 -3.88
CA ASN A 65 -10.97 6.27 -4.13
C ASN A 65 -10.47 5.22 -3.13
N MET A 66 -10.79 5.37 -1.83
CA MET A 66 -10.42 4.40 -0.81
C MET A 66 -11.09 3.05 -1.04
N THR A 67 -12.38 3.06 -1.40
CA THR A 67 -13.13 1.83 -1.73
C THR A 67 -12.58 1.15 -2.99
N ASP A 68 -12.24 1.89 -4.04
CA ASP A 68 -11.67 1.31 -5.25
C ASP A 68 -10.27 0.72 -5.03
N ARG A 69 -9.46 1.36 -4.18
CA ARG A 69 -8.18 0.80 -3.74
C ARG A 69 -8.37 -0.49 -2.95
N ALA A 70 -9.36 -0.53 -2.05
CA ALA A 70 -9.69 -1.73 -1.28
C ALA A 70 -10.14 -2.88 -2.19
N LYS A 71 -11.00 -2.63 -3.19
CA LYS A 71 -11.40 -3.63 -4.20
C LYS A 71 -10.21 -4.18 -4.97
N LYS A 72 -9.30 -3.31 -5.44
CA LYS A 72 -8.10 -3.72 -6.18
C LYS A 72 -7.22 -4.63 -5.32
N ARG A 73 -7.07 -4.31 -4.03
CA ARG A 73 -6.29 -5.11 -3.09
C ARG A 73 -6.87 -6.51 -2.92
N GLN A 74 -8.19 -6.63 -2.74
CA GLN A 74 -8.88 -7.92 -2.58
C GLN A 74 -8.63 -8.86 -3.77
N LYS A 75 -8.73 -8.34 -5.00
CA LYS A 75 -8.46 -9.10 -6.24
C LYS A 75 -7.01 -9.61 -6.31
N CYS A 76 -6.04 -8.80 -5.87
CA CYS A 76 -4.64 -9.20 -5.86
C CYS A 76 -4.33 -10.29 -4.82
N THR A 77 -5.04 -10.32 -3.70
CA THR A 77 -4.92 -11.41 -2.71
C THR A 77 -5.48 -12.73 -3.26
N GLU A 78 -6.67 -12.72 -3.85
CA GLU A 78 -7.29 -13.90 -4.45
C GLU A 78 -6.39 -14.51 -5.56
N GLN A 79 -5.76 -13.67 -6.38
CA GLN A 79 -4.83 -14.14 -7.43
C GLN A 79 -3.51 -14.72 -6.87
N LYS A 80 -3.08 -14.31 -5.68
CA LYS A 80 -1.86 -14.85 -5.04
C LYS A 80 -2.11 -16.21 -4.40
N ASP A 81 -3.30 -16.43 -3.85
CA ASP A 81 -3.66 -17.71 -3.25
C ASP A 81 -3.84 -18.79 -4.34
N LEU A 82 -4.35 -18.42 -5.53
CA LEU A 82 -4.45 -19.33 -6.67
C LEU A 82 -3.09 -19.73 -7.26
N LYS A 83 -2.07 -18.86 -7.19
CA LYS A 83 -0.71 -19.15 -7.67
C LYS A 83 0.16 -19.94 -6.69
N LYS A 84 -0.25 -20.03 -5.41
CA LYS A 84 0.48 -20.81 -4.39
C LYS A 84 0.07 -22.28 -4.34
N SER A 85 -1.10 -22.67 -4.86
CA SER A 85 -1.57 -24.05 -4.81
C SER A 85 -0.95 -24.98 -5.88
N THR A 86 -0.32 -24.44 -6.93
CA THR A 86 0.27 -25.24 -8.02
C THR A 86 1.79 -25.44 -7.93
N ASN A 87 2.44 -25.01 -6.85
CA ASN A 87 3.88 -25.21 -6.65
C ASN A 87 4.19 -26.17 -5.48
N MET A 88 3.49 -27.31 -5.41
CA MET A 88 4.01 -28.51 -4.75
C MET A 88 4.49 -29.48 -5.83
N ILE A 89 5.58 -29.13 -6.51
CA ILE A 89 6.36 -30.12 -7.26
C ILE A 89 7.34 -30.72 -6.25
N GLU A 90 7.18 -32.02 -6.03
CA GLU A 90 8.00 -32.90 -5.19
C GLU A 90 9.49 -32.56 -5.31
N LYS A 91 10.12 -32.23 -4.18
CA LYS A 91 11.58 -32.27 -4.08
C LYS A 91 12.01 -33.74 -4.08
N LYS A 92 12.23 -34.29 -5.28
CA LYS A 92 13.19 -35.38 -5.45
C LYS A 92 14.57 -34.79 -5.15
N ILE A 93 15.16 -35.25 -4.04
CA ILE A 93 16.56 -35.05 -3.72
C ILE A 93 17.32 -35.99 -4.65
N ASP A 94 18.05 -35.43 -5.60
CA ASP A 94 19.17 -36.13 -6.21
C ASP A 94 20.31 -35.11 -6.35
N GLU A 95 21.43 -35.47 -5.73
CA GLU A 95 22.72 -34.82 -5.83
C GLU A 95 23.12 -34.72 -7.29
N ASP A 96 23.42 -33.51 -7.77
CA ASP A 96 24.55 -33.38 -8.66
C ASP A 96 25.09 -31.95 -8.70
N ASN A 97 26.38 -31.88 -8.42
CA ASN A 97 27.19 -30.70 -8.27
C ASN A 97 27.45 -30.09 -9.65
N LYS A 98 26.66 -29.07 -10.04
CA LYS A 98 26.96 -28.24 -11.22
C LYS A 98 26.66 -26.79 -10.89
N GLN A 99 27.72 -25.98 -10.85
CA GLN A 99 27.69 -24.52 -10.66
C GLN A 99 26.58 -23.89 -11.52
N ARG A 100 25.48 -23.52 -10.88
CA ARG A 100 24.40 -22.75 -11.51
C ARG A 100 24.75 -21.28 -11.35
N GLY A 101 25.10 -20.65 -12.47
CA GLY A 101 25.40 -19.24 -12.58
C GLY A 101 24.35 -18.37 -11.86
N GLY A 102 24.85 -17.41 -11.09
CA GLY A 102 24.04 -16.55 -10.25
C GLY A 102 22.95 -15.83 -11.03
N VAL A 103 21.75 -15.80 -10.46
CA VAL A 103 20.67 -14.94 -10.92
C VAL A 103 21.13 -13.49 -10.72
N LYS A 104 21.56 -12.82 -11.79
CA LYS A 104 21.75 -11.36 -11.81
C LYS A 104 20.40 -10.73 -11.50
N GLY A 105 20.25 -10.19 -10.30
CA GLY A 105 19.10 -9.37 -9.95
C GLY A 105 19.05 -8.11 -10.82
N PHE A 106 17.90 -7.44 -10.87
CA PHE A 106 17.69 -6.18 -11.59
C PHE A 106 18.65 -5.02 -11.20
N PHE A 107 19.48 -5.21 -10.19
CA PHE A 107 20.55 -4.29 -9.77
C PHE A 107 21.96 -4.75 -10.15
N SER A 108 22.13 -5.85 -10.87
CA SER A 108 23.44 -6.41 -11.21
C SER A 108 23.92 -5.98 -12.59
N THR A 109 24.09 -4.67 -12.78
CA THR A 109 24.99 -4.12 -13.80
C THR A 109 25.59 -2.81 -13.31
N ILE A 110 26.53 -2.93 -12.38
CA ILE A 110 27.62 -1.97 -12.28
C ILE A 110 28.87 -2.80 -12.58
N SER A 111 29.23 -2.86 -13.86
CA SER A 111 30.56 -3.31 -14.24
C SER A 111 31.55 -2.26 -13.74
N GLU A 112 32.56 -2.72 -13.00
CA GLU A 112 33.72 -1.95 -12.59
C GLU A 112 34.41 -1.31 -13.80
N ASN A 113 34.04 -0.09 -14.15
CA ASN A 113 34.99 0.82 -14.79
C ASN A 113 35.70 1.54 -13.66
N LYS A 114 36.94 1.11 -13.39
CA LYS A 114 37.92 1.89 -12.65
C LYS A 114 38.22 3.14 -13.51
N ASN A 115 37.38 4.15 -13.39
CA ASN A 115 37.82 5.50 -13.70
C ASN A 115 38.55 5.96 -12.43
N GLU A 116 39.88 6.05 -12.54
CA GLU A 116 40.69 6.80 -11.59
C GLU A 116 40.05 8.19 -11.44
N ILE A 117 39.44 8.43 -10.28
CA ILE A 117 38.98 9.76 -9.93
C ILE A 117 40.25 10.48 -9.52
N ASP A 118 40.82 11.26 -10.44
CA ASP A 118 41.84 12.25 -10.10
C ASP A 118 41.24 13.14 -9.01
N HIS A 119 41.75 12.94 -7.79
CA HIS A 119 41.30 13.70 -6.64
C HIS A 119 41.95 15.09 -6.75
N ASP A 120 41.27 16.04 -7.38
CA ASP A 120 41.67 17.45 -7.35
C ASP A 120 41.49 17.96 -5.90
N PRO A 121 42.58 18.27 -5.16
CA PRO A 121 42.51 18.73 -3.79
C PRO A 121 42.17 20.23 -3.68
N SER A 122 41.92 20.93 -4.80
CA SER A 122 41.67 22.38 -4.79
C SER A 122 40.22 22.80 -4.52
N ALA A 123 39.30 21.86 -4.35
CA ALA A 123 37.90 22.14 -4.04
C ALA A 123 37.73 22.62 -2.58
N THR A 124 38.18 23.85 -2.34
CA THR A 124 38.13 24.53 -1.05
C THR A 124 36.70 25.01 -0.79
N ASN A 125 36.18 24.77 0.42
CA ASN A 125 34.83 25.10 0.88
C ASN A 125 34.55 26.62 1.01
N GLU A 126 34.97 27.45 0.06
CA GLU A 126 34.77 28.92 0.13
C GLU A 126 33.30 29.34 0.14
N LYS A 127 32.38 28.47 -0.33
CA LYS A 127 30.94 28.79 -0.37
C LYS A 127 30.25 28.83 1.00
N PHE A 128 30.93 28.50 2.11
CA PHE A 128 30.34 28.50 3.45
C PHE A 128 30.75 29.67 4.36
N ILE A 129 31.68 30.54 3.95
CA ILE A 129 32.19 31.59 4.87
C ILE A 129 31.28 32.83 4.92
N ASN A 130 30.49 33.13 3.89
CA ASN A 130 29.69 34.37 3.85
C ASN A 130 28.28 34.25 4.49
N LYS A 131 28.15 33.59 5.64
CA LYS A 131 26.90 33.66 6.43
C LYS A 131 27.08 34.17 7.87
N TYR A 132 28.31 34.34 8.34
CA TYR A 132 28.57 34.85 9.70
C TYR A 132 29.73 35.86 9.77
N LEU A 133 29.87 36.71 8.74
CA LEU A 133 30.57 37.98 8.86
C LEU A 133 29.57 39.12 8.64
#